data_AF-A0A9D2M7U7-F1
#
_entry.id   AF-A0A9D2M7U7-F1
#
_cell.length_a   1.000
_cell.length_b   1.000
_cell.length_c   1.000
_cell.angle_alpha   90.00
_cell.angle_beta   90.00
_cell.angle_gamma   90.00
#
_symmetry.space_group_name_H-M   'P 1'
#
loop_
_entity.id
_entity.type
_entity.pdbx_description
1 polymer ?
#
loop_
_entity_poly.entity_id
_entity_poly.type
_entity_poly.pdbx_seq_one_letter_code
_entity_poly.pdbx_strand_id
1 'polypeptide(L)'
;MENLTFKLYSPLTAEFLPVDSEFWREDELVELGGHELSAYAAAISEQIEREGDRLEQYLDGEKEPYLAAHVKSIRLSVEEHGGELCGCATVVVDADLTERGWNDLQEYLSGQYSDGWGEGFEQRDIAIEN
;
A
#
# COMPACT_ATOMS: atom_id res chain seq x y z
N MET A 1 -15.95 -7.81 21.20
CA MET A 1 -14.52 -8.07 21.35
C MET A 1 -13.80 -6.74 21.29
N GLU A 2 -12.73 -6.59 22.04
CA GLU A 2 -11.86 -5.42 21.90
C GLU A 2 -11.06 -5.55 20.60
N ASN A 3 -10.73 -4.43 19.97
CA ASN A 3 -9.95 -4.41 18.74
C ASN A 3 -8.60 -3.76 18.99
N LEU A 4 -7.59 -4.19 18.23
CA LEU A 4 -6.30 -3.52 18.13
C LEU A 4 -6.19 -2.82 16.78
N THR A 5 -5.57 -1.64 16.78
CA THR A 5 -5.22 -0.91 15.57
C THR A 5 -3.72 -0.69 15.54
N PHE A 6 -3.11 -1.00 14.41
CA PHE A 6 -1.68 -0.80 14.19
C PHE A 6 -1.43 -0.36 12.75
N LYS A 7 -0.25 0.21 12.53
CA LYS A 7 0.22 0.65 11.22
C LYS A 7 1.46 -0.13 10.84
N LEU A 8 1.49 -0.59 9.59
CA LEU A 8 2.67 -1.18 8.98
C LEU A 8 3.18 -0.22 7.93
N TYR A 9 4.44 0.18 8.08
CA TYR A 9 5.12 1.07 7.15
C TYR A 9 6.01 0.25 6.22
N SER A 10 5.93 0.52 4.93
CA SER A 10 6.79 -0.06 3.90
C SER A 10 7.50 1.03 3.11
N PRO A 11 8.73 0.78 2.63
CA PRO A 11 9.40 1.67 1.69
C PRO A 11 8.53 1.93 0.47
N LEU A 12 8.56 3.16 -0.03
CA LEU A 12 7.87 3.57 -1.25
C LEU A 12 8.90 4.01 -2.29
N THR A 13 8.73 3.52 -3.51
CA THR A 13 9.56 3.86 -4.67
C THR A 13 8.68 4.14 -5.87
N ALA A 14 9.12 4.99 -6.78
CA ALA A 14 8.47 5.20 -8.07
C ALA A 14 9.49 5.48 -9.16
N GLU A 15 9.06 5.35 -10.41
CA GLU A 15 9.81 5.77 -11.58
C GLU A 15 9.18 7.04 -12.14
N PHE A 16 10.00 8.08 -12.31
CA PHE A 16 9.55 9.36 -12.84
C PHE A 16 9.92 9.49 -14.32
N LEU A 17 8.93 9.72 -15.17
CA LEU A 17 9.13 10.06 -16.58
C LEU A 17 9.02 11.58 -16.81
N PRO A 18 10.09 12.25 -17.28
CA PRO A 18 10.04 13.65 -17.67
C PRO A 18 9.16 13.89 -18.91
N VAL A 19 8.35 14.95 -18.87
CA VAL A 19 7.35 15.29 -19.91
C VAL A 19 7.95 15.51 -21.31
N ASP A 20 9.26 15.79 -21.42
CA ASP A 20 9.94 16.04 -22.69
C ASP A 20 10.33 14.76 -23.46
N SER A 21 10.06 13.56 -22.93
CA SER A 21 10.32 12.32 -23.65
C SER A 21 9.16 12.01 -24.63
N GLU A 22 9.23 12.50 -25.87
CA GLU A 22 8.29 12.11 -26.95
C GLU A 22 8.32 10.59 -27.24
N PHE A 23 9.32 9.87 -26.71
CA PHE A 23 9.48 8.43 -26.80
C PHE A 23 9.96 7.88 -25.45
N TRP A 24 9.22 6.92 -24.89
CA TRP A 24 9.62 6.18 -23.69
C TRP A 24 11.00 5.54 -23.89
N ARG A 25 11.96 5.96 -23.07
CA ARG A 25 13.33 5.47 -23.05
C ARG A 25 13.66 5.05 -21.63
N GLU A 26 13.91 3.77 -21.43
CA GLU A 26 14.23 3.19 -20.11
C GLU A 26 15.43 3.88 -19.46
N ASP A 27 16.35 4.45 -20.25
CA ASP A 27 17.49 5.24 -19.81
C ASP A 27 17.15 6.66 -19.30
N GLU A 28 15.90 7.12 -19.44
CA GLU A 28 15.43 8.43 -18.98
C GLU A 28 14.58 8.37 -17.69
N LEU A 29 14.29 7.16 -17.19
CA LEU A 29 13.56 6.98 -15.94
C LEU A 29 14.42 7.37 -14.74
N VAL A 30 13.86 8.19 -13.86
CA VAL A 30 14.49 8.53 -12.59
C VAL A 30 13.80 7.76 -11.49
N GLU A 31 14.53 6.85 -10.84
CA GLU A 31 14.06 6.20 -9.61
C GLU A 31 13.97 7.23 -8.49
N LEU A 32 12.79 7.33 -7.87
CA LEU A 32 12.54 8.20 -6.72
C LEU A 32 12.33 7.34 -5.47
N GLY A 33 13.05 7.67 -4.40
CA GLY A 33 12.82 7.11 -3.08
C GLY A 33 11.78 7.89 -2.27
N GLY A 34 11.43 7.37 -1.10
CA GLY A 34 10.43 7.98 -0.22
C GLY A 34 10.70 9.45 0.13
N HIS A 35 11.98 9.84 0.25
CA HIS A 35 12.33 11.24 0.49
C HIS A 35 11.88 12.15 -0.66
N GLU A 36 12.24 11.81 -1.91
CA GLU A 36 11.85 12.59 -3.09
C GLU A 36 10.34 12.53 -3.34
N LEU A 37 9.72 11.38 -3.07
CA LEU A 37 8.28 11.18 -3.24
C LEU A 37 7.43 12.03 -2.29
N SER A 38 8.03 12.57 -1.22
CA SER A 38 7.33 13.49 -0.31
C SER A 38 6.78 14.73 -1.04
N ALA A 39 7.42 15.18 -2.12
CA ALA A 39 6.92 16.27 -2.96
C ALA A 39 5.61 15.93 -3.70
N TYR A 40 5.34 14.63 -3.92
CA TYR A 40 4.18 14.13 -4.65
C TYR A 40 3.12 13.50 -3.73
N ALA A 41 3.27 13.62 -2.42
CA ALA A 41 2.40 12.97 -1.43
C ALA A 41 0.91 13.25 -1.66
N ALA A 42 0.56 14.48 -2.06
CA ALA A 42 -0.83 14.85 -2.34
C ALA A 42 -1.41 14.09 -3.55
N ALA A 43 -0.70 14.08 -4.68
CA ALA A 43 -1.13 13.38 -5.90
C ALA A 43 -1.22 11.86 -5.68
N ILE A 44 -0.24 11.29 -4.96
CA ILE A 44 -0.25 9.88 -4.58
C ILE A 44 -1.47 9.60 -3.68
N SER A 45 -1.71 10.42 -2.65
CA SER A 45 -2.84 10.21 -1.74
C SER A 45 -4.19 10.30 -2.46
N GLU A 46 -4.37 11.29 -3.34
CA GLU A 46 -5.59 11.42 -4.15
C GLU A 46 -5.83 10.19 -5.03
N GLN A 47 -4.78 9.67 -5.65
CA GLN A 47 -4.89 8.47 -6.48
C GLN A 47 -5.28 7.25 -5.63
N ILE A 48 -4.74 7.11 -4.43
CA ILE A 48 -5.11 6.05 -3.48
C ILE A 48 -6.56 6.21 -3.01
N GLU A 49 -7.03 7.43 -2.75
CA GLU A 49 -8.42 7.68 -2.38
C GLU A 49 -9.39 7.34 -3.53
N ARG A 50 -8.97 7.57 -4.78
CA ARG A 50 -9.77 7.35 -5.98
C ARG A 50 -9.84 5.88 -6.38
N GLU A 51 -8.73 5.15 -6.29
CA GLU A 51 -8.60 3.79 -6.83
C GLU A 51 -8.21 2.73 -5.79
N GLY A 52 -7.76 3.14 -4.60
CA GLY A 52 -7.35 2.23 -3.55
C GLY A 52 -8.52 1.42 -3.02
N ASP A 53 -8.25 0.15 -2.73
CA ASP A 53 -9.29 -0.79 -2.32
C ASP A 53 -9.17 -1.23 -0.85
N ARG A 54 -10.22 -1.89 -0.38
CA ARG A 54 -10.36 -2.42 0.98
C ARG A 54 -9.80 -3.84 1.04
N LEU A 55 -8.51 -3.98 1.35
CA LEU A 55 -7.85 -5.28 1.21
C LEU A 55 -8.50 -6.42 2.00
N GLU A 56 -9.17 -6.13 3.13
CA GLU A 56 -9.83 -7.17 3.91
C GLU A 56 -10.91 -7.96 3.12
N GLN A 57 -11.43 -7.41 2.03
CA GLN A 57 -12.42 -8.10 1.19
C GLN A 57 -11.83 -9.23 0.34
N TYR A 58 -10.51 -9.21 0.15
CA TYR A 58 -9.79 -10.23 -0.64
C TYR A 58 -9.25 -11.36 0.23
N LEU A 59 -9.47 -11.32 1.54
CA LEU A 59 -9.18 -12.46 2.41
C LEU A 59 -10.08 -13.61 2.00
N ASP A 60 -9.46 -14.70 1.55
CA ASP A 60 -10.20 -15.87 1.07
C ASP A 60 -10.70 -16.65 2.29
N GLY A 61 -12.00 -16.59 2.57
CA GLY A 61 -12.59 -17.29 3.71
C GLY A 61 -12.46 -18.82 3.68
N GLU A 62 -12.15 -19.42 2.52
CA GLU A 62 -11.89 -20.86 2.40
C GLU A 62 -10.41 -21.18 2.64
N LYS A 63 -9.49 -20.35 2.13
CA LYS A 63 -8.04 -20.56 2.30
C LYS A 63 -7.51 -20.01 3.63
N GLU A 64 -8.03 -18.89 4.09
CA GLU A 64 -7.59 -18.10 5.24
C GLU A 64 -8.75 -17.82 6.23
N PRO A 65 -9.54 -18.84 6.64
CA PRO A 65 -10.74 -18.64 7.45
C PRO A 65 -10.46 -17.93 8.79
N TYR A 66 -9.26 -18.12 9.34
CA TYR A 66 -8.86 -17.46 10.59
C TYR A 66 -8.69 -15.96 10.39
N LEU A 67 -7.95 -15.51 9.37
CA LEU A 67 -7.78 -14.08 9.08
C LEU A 67 -9.10 -13.44 8.70
N ALA A 68 -9.89 -14.08 7.82
CA ALA A 68 -11.20 -13.58 7.41
C ALA A 68 -12.16 -13.35 8.60
N ALA A 69 -12.02 -14.11 9.68
CA ALA A 69 -12.82 -13.93 10.89
C ALA A 69 -12.31 -12.80 11.82
N HIS A 70 -10.99 -12.58 11.89
CA HIS A 70 -10.38 -11.72 12.91
C HIS A 70 -9.93 -10.35 12.39
N VAL A 71 -9.65 -10.22 11.09
CA VAL A 71 -9.32 -8.94 10.45
C VAL A 71 -10.62 -8.18 10.16
N LYS A 72 -10.70 -6.94 10.63
CA LYS A 72 -11.89 -6.09 10.49
C LYS A 72 -11.75 -5.06 9.38
N SER A 73 -10.53 -4.55 9.17
CA SER A 73 -10.24 -3.65 8.07
C SER A 73 -8.76 -3.54 7.79
N ILE A 74 -8.40 -3.36 6.52
CA ILE A 74 -7.07 -2.99 6.06
C ILE A 74 -7.24 -1.79 5.13
N ARG A 75 -6.65 -0.65 5.49
CA ARG A 75 -6.69 0.61 4.71
C ARG A 75 -5.29 1.00 4.32
N LEU A 76 -5.09 1.23 3.03
CA LEU A 76 -3.82 1.66 2.47
C LEU A 76 -3.80 3.18 2.34
N SER A 77 -2.60 3.74 2.49
CA SER A 77 -2.32 5.17 2.47
C SER A 77 -0.83 5.38 2.26
N VAL A 78 -0.41 6.64 2.18
CA VAL A 78 0.98 7.05 2.35
C VAL A 78 1.11 8.00 3.52
N GLU A 79 2.20 7.89 4.28
CA GLU A 79 2.46 8.71 5.46
C GLU A 79 3.94 9.05 5.56
N GLU A 80 4.26 10.23 6.10
CA GLU A 80 5.65 10.58 6.43
C GLU A 80 6.10 9.76 7.65
N HIS A 81 7.18 9.02 7.50
CA HIS A 81 7.81 8.27 8.58
C HIS A 81 9.33 8.37 8.47
N GLY A 82 9.99 8.90 9.50
CA GLY A 82 11.45 9.00 9.50
C GLY A 82 12.05 9.96 8.47
N GLY A 83 11.27 10.93 7.96
CA GLY A 83 11.71 11.88 6.93
C GLY A 83 11.57 11.38 5.49
N GLU A 84 10.88 10.26 5.31
CA GLU A 84 10.55 9.67 4.01
C GLU A 84 9.03 9.45 3.92
N LEU A 85 8.47 9.59 2.72
CA LEU A 85 7.13 9.13 2.44
C LEU A 85 7.15 7.60 2.32
N CYS A 86 6.33 6.93 3.13
CA CYS A 86 6.22 5.47 3.16
C CYS A 86 4.81 5.04 2.75
N GLY A 87 4.69 3.83 2.19
CA GLY A 87 3.42 3.13 2.15
C GLY A 87 2.97 2.80 3.57
N CYS A 88 1.68 2.91 3.86
CA CYS A 88 1.11 2.67 5.18
C CYS A 88 -0.17 1.83 5.08
N ALA A 89 -0.15 0.65 5.70
CA ALA A 89 -1.35 -0.14 5.95
C ALA A 89 -1.84 0.08 7.38
N THR A 90 -2.98 0.75 7.54
CA THR A 90 -3.70 0.82 8.81
C THR A 90 -4.63 -0.37 8.94
N VAL A 91 -4.36 -1.22 9.94
CA VAL A 91 -5.05 -2.51 10.10
C VAL A 91 -5.79 -2.54 11.43
N VAL A 92 -7.01 -3.07 11.40
CA VAL A 92 -7.84 -3.31 12.59
C VAL A 92 -8.14 -4.80 12.70
N VAL A 93 -7.81 -5.39 13.85
CA VAL A 93 -7.98 -6.81 14.16
C VAL A 93 -8.62 -6.99 15.54
N ASP A 94 -9.17 -8.17 15.80
CA ASP A 94 -9.53 -8.57 17.17
C ASP A 94 -8.29 -8.57 18.08
N ALA A 95 -8.44 -8.10 19.32
CA ALA A 95 -7.31 -7.89 20.24
C ALA A 95 -6.60 -9.18 20.68
N ASP A 96 -7.27 -10.33 20.53
CA ASP A 96 -6.77 -11.66 20.84
C ASP A 96 -6.22 -12.41 19.61
N LEU A 97 -5.82 -11.68 18.56
CA LEU A 97 -5.15 -12.27 17.39
C LEU A 97 -3.93 -13.09 17.82
N THR A 98 -3.94 -14.37 17.47
CA THR A 98 -2.87 -15.31 17.85
C THR A 98 -1.55 -14.98 17.16
N GLU A 99 -0.42 -15.43 17.72
CA GLU A 99 0.90 -15.30 17.10
C GLU A 99 0.94 -15.84 15.66
N ARG A 100 0.27 -16.98 15.41
CA ARG A 100 0.11 -17.50 14.07
C ARG A 100 -0.69 -16.56 13.17
N GLY A 101 -1.79 -16.00 13.68
CA GLY A 101 -2.58 -15.01 12.97
C GLY A 101 -1.79 -13.75 12.60
N TRP A 102 -0.86 -13.32 13.45
CA TRP A 102 0.05 -12.22 13.14
C TRP A 102 0.99 -12.57 11.98
N ASN A 103 1.56 -13.77 11.98
CA ASN A 103 2.43 -14.23 10.89
C ASN A 103 1.65 -14.34 9.56
N ASP A 104 0.47 -14.96 9.59
CA ASP A 104 -0.39 -15.11 8.41
C ASP A 104 -0.80 -13.72 7.86
N LEU A 105 -1.13 -12.76 8.74
CA LEU A 105 -1.47 -11.39 8.33
C LEU A 105 -0.28 -10.64 7.71
N GLN A 106 0.92 -10.83 8.25
CA GLN A 106 2.13 -10.25 7.68
C GLN A 106 2.44 -10.84 6.29
N GLU A 107 2.27 -12.15 6.12
CA GLU A 107 2.44 -12.82 4.83
C GLU A 107 1.41 -12.31 3.81
N TYR A 108 0.13 -12.22 4.20
CA TYR A 108 -0.94 -11.68 3.37
C TYR A 108 -0.62 -10.24 2.89
N LEU A 109 -0.26 -9.34 3.81
CA LEU A 109 0.06 -7.95 3.46
C LEU A 109 1.30 -7.86 2.58
N SER A 110 2.32 -8.68 2.83
CA SER A 110 3.53 -8.74 2.00
C SER A 110 3.22 -9.17 0.56
N GLY A 111 2.29 -10.12 0.39
CA GLY A 111 1.76 -10.50 -0.91
C GLY A 111 1.05 -9.34 -1.62
N GLN A 112 0.16 -8.62 -0.91
CA GLN A 112 -0.52 -7.44 -1.45
C GLN A 112 0.44 -6.30 -1.84
N TYR A 113 1.58 -6.14 -1.15
CA TYR A 113 2.60 -5.17 -1.57
C TYR A 113 3.40 -5.61 -2.80
N SER A 114 3.47 -6.92 -3.08
CA SER A 114 4.25 -7.46 -4.20
C SER A 114 3.45 -7.51 -5.50
N ASP A 115 2.15 -7.82 -5.40
CA ASP A 115 1.28 -8.06 -6.56
C ASP A 115 0.51 -6.80 -7.03
N GLY A 116 0.61 -5.70 -6.27
CA GLY A 116 -0.28 -4.54 -6.40
C GLY A 116 -1.43 -4.62 -5.39
N TRP A 117 -2.01 -3.47 -5.02
CA TRP A 117 -3.01 -3.43 -3.95
C TRP A 117 -4.37 -3.93 -4.43
N GLY A 118 -4.70 -5.18 -4.14
CA GLY A 118 -5.95 -5.79 -4.61
C GLY A 118 -5.98 -6.01 -6.13
N GLU A 119 -7.16 -6.29 -6.68
CA GLU A 119 -7.32 -6.58 -8.12
C GLU A 119 -7.34 -5.33 -9.01
N GLY A 120 -7.47 -4.13 -8.42
CA GLY A 120 -7.70 -2.88 -9.16
C GLY A 120 -6.53 -1.88 -9.20
N PHE A 121 -5.65 -1.94 -8.20
CA PHE A 121 -4.52 -1.02 -8.02
C PHE A 121 -3.22 -1.65 -8.52
N GLU A 122 -3.18 -1.93 -9.81
CA GLU A 122 -1.92 -2.15 -10.51
C GLU A 122 -1.12 -0.83 -10.50
N GLN A 123 0.21 -0.90 -10.45
CA GLN A 123 1.03 0.30 -10.65
C GLN A 123 0.68 0.92 -12.02
N ARG A 124 0.20 2.17 -11.99
CA ARG A 124 -0.14 2.96 -13.17
C ARG A 124 0.45 4.35 -13.01
N ASP A 125 0.71 5.00 -14.14
CA ASP A 125 1.21 6.36 -14.16
C ASP A 125 0.27 7.31 -13.41
N ILE A 126 0.83 8.07 -12.46
CA ILE A 126 0.11 9.11 -11.74
C ILE A 126 0.40 10.43 -12.44
N ALA A 127 -0.62 11.00 -13.09
CA ALA A 127 -0.49 12.33 -13.68
C ALA A 127 -0.32 13.38 -12.58
N ILE A 128 0.71 14.20 -12.70
CA ILE A 128 0.98 15.32 -11.80
C ILE A 128 0.68 16.64 -12.52
N GLU A 129 0.01 17.58 -11.84
CA GLU A 129 -0.16 18.94 -12.35
C GLU A 129 1.09 19.77 -12.01
N ASN A 130 1.65 20.47 -13.01
CA ASN A 130 2.78 21.40 -12.86
C ASN A 130 2.32 22.81 -12.50
#